data_AF-A0A366ME29-F1
#
_entry.id   AF-A0A366ME29-F1
#
_cell.length_a   1.000
_cell.length_b   1.000
_cell.length_c   1.000
_cell.angle_alpha   90.00
_cell.angle_beta   90.00
_cell.angle_gamma   90.00
#
_symmetry.space_group_name_H-M   'P 1'
#
loop_
_entity.id
_entity.type
_entity.pdbx_description
1 polymer ?
#
loop_
_entity_poly.entity_id
_entity_poly.type
_entity_poly.pdbx_seq_one_letter_code
_entity_poly.pdbx_strand_id
1 'polypeptide(L)'
;MLKDVNLIMNKSGKKVSAKLLNISESSNSSKSGVLYDVKLDLEKRNEMRSHRLVFDLTDGEKTVKNCKIFNIDDKYMKFISH
;
A
#
# COMPACT_ATOMS: atom_id res chain seq x y z
N MET A 1 4.41 -8.65 -14.02
CA MET A 1 4.92 -7.34 -14.47
C MET A 1 4.80 -6.37 -13.31
N LEU A 2 5.86 -5.62 -13.00
CA LEU A 2 5.80 -4.57 -11.97
C LEU A 2 5.02 -3.38 -12.52
N LYS A 3 3.95 -2.95 -11.86
CA LYS A 3 3.17 -1.77 -12.28
C LYS A 3 3.58 -0.57 -11.43
N ASP A 4 3.88 0.57 -12.06
CA ASP A 4 4.12 1.80 -11.33
C ASP A 4 2.82 2.30 -10.69
N VAL A 5 2.89 2.64 -9.41
CA VAL A 5 1.77 3.11 -8.61
C VAL A 5 2.20 4.25 -7.72
N ASN A 6 1.22 5.01 -7.23
CA ASN A 6 1.43 6.04 -6.23
C ASN A 6 0.57 5.77 -5.01
N LEU A 7 1.19 5.93 -3.85
CA LEU A 7 0.51 5.95 -2.56
C LEU A 7 0.26 7.41 -2.19
N ILE A 8 -1.00 7.76 -1.93
CA ILE A 8 -1.41 9.09 -1.51
C ILE A 8 -1.83 9.00 -0.05
N MET A 9 -1.11 9.66 0.85
CA MET A 9 -1.40 9.61 2.28
C MET A 9 -2.60 10.52 2.61
N ASN A 10 -3.74 9.95 2.99
CA ASN A 10 -5.03 10.66 3.09
C ASN A 10 -4.99 11.86 4.03
N LYS A 11 -4.22 11.79 5.13
CA LYS A 11 -4.10 12.90 6.10
C LYS A 11 -3.36 14.13 5.56
N SER A 12 -2.44 13.95 4.61
CA SER A 12 -1.53 15.02 4.17
C SER A 12 -1.58 15.32 2.67
N GLY A 13 -2.18 14.42 1.87
CA GLY A 13 -2.06 14.44 0.42
C GLY A 13 -0.67 14.10 -0.12
N LYS A 14 0.32 13.78 0.74
CA LYS A 14 1.67 13.41 0.31
C LYS A 14 1.59 12.22 -0.63
N LYS A 15 2.17 12.39 -1.82
CA LYS A 15 2.26 11.37 -2.85
C LYS A 15 3.63 10.70 -2.80
N VAL A 16 3.64 9.37 -2.82
CA VAL A 16 4.84 8.55 -2.80
C VAL A 16 4.79 7.57 -3.95
N SER A 17 5.73 7.69 -4.89
CA SER A 17 5.86 6.76 -6.01
C SER A 17 6.45 5.44 -5.55
N ALA A 18 5.88 4.34 -6.06
CA ALA A 18 6.14 2.99 -5.64
C ALA A 18 5.90 1.99 -6.80
N LYS A 19 6.22 0.72 -6.57
CA LYS A 19 5.94 -0.35 -7.54
C LYS A 19 5.05 -1.42 -6.94
N LEU A 20 3.94 -1.70 -7.60
CA LEU A 20 3.07 -2.82 -7.25
C LEU A 20 3.73 -4.12 -7.71
N LEU A 21 3.97 -5.00 -6.75
CA LEU A 21 4.57 -6.32 -6.93
C LEU A 21 3.52 -7.38 -7.19
N ASN A 22 2.48 -7.41 -6.35
CA ASN A 22 1.49 -8.46 -6.34
C ASN A 22 0.14 -7.97 -5.78
N ILE A 23 -0.94 -8.61 -6.22
CA ILE A 23 -2.28 -8.44 -5.68
C ILE A 23 -2.79 -9.83 -5.29
N SER A 24 -3.29 -9.99 -4.07
CA SER A 24 -3.83 -11.27 -3.60
C SER A 24 -5.00 -11.04 -2.66
N GLU A 25 -5.90 -12.01 -2.53
CA GLU A 25 -6.95 -11.93 -1.51
C GLU A 25 -6.42 -12.33 -0.13
N SER A 26 -6.93 -11.69 0.92
CA SER A 26 -6.69 -12.13 2.29
C SER A 26 -7.55 -13.36 2.58
N SER A 27 -6.91 -14.53 2.65
CA SER A 27 -7.55 -15.80 3.03
C SER A 27 -7.72 -15.97 4.55
N ASN A 28 -7.40 -14.93 5.34
CA ASN A 28 -7.43 -15.00 6.79
C ASN A 28 -8.83 -14.66 7.33
N SER A 29 -9.41 -15.55 8.12
CA SER A 29 -10.83 -15.51 8.56
C SER A 29 -11.25 -14.25 9.33
N SER A 30 -10.29 -13.46 9.83
CA SER A 30 -10.53 -12.26 10.63
C SER A 30 -10.46 -10.94 9.84
N LYS A 31 -9.96 -10.96 8.58
CA LYS A 31 -9.83 -9.76 7.74
C LYS A 31 -10.04 -10.14 6.27
N SER A 32 -11.27 -10.02 5.79
CA SER A 32 -11.58 -10.05 4.35
C SER A 32 -11.06 -8.78 3.68
N GLY A 33 -10.43 -8.89 2.52
CA GLY A 33 -9.91 -7.74 1.79
C GLY A 33 -8.89 -8.11 0.72
N VAL A 34 -8.55 -7.15 -0.14
CA VAL A 34 -7.52 -7.30 -1.17
C VAL A 34 -6.19 -6.78 -0.64
N LEU A 35 -5.16 -7.60 -0.73
CA LEU A 35 -3.79 -7.32 -0.35
C LEU A 35 -2.99 -6.81 -1.55
N TYR A 36 -2.19 -5.78 -1.31
CA TYR A 36 -1.32 -5.16 -2.31
C TYR A 36 0.10 -5.12 -1.78
N ASP A 37 1.01 -5.85 -2.43
CA ASP A 37 2.44 -5.83 -2.11
C ASP A 37 3.10 -4.71 -2.89
N VAL A 38 3.60 -3.70 -2.19
CA VAL A 38 4.13 -2.47 -2.80
C VAL A 38 5.58 -2.26 -2.39
N LYS A 39 6.47 -2.24 -3.37
CA LYS A 39 7.89 -1.94 -3.19
C LYS A 39 8.12 -0.44 -3.11
N LEU A 40 8.86 -0.04 -2.09
CA LEU A 40 9.21 1.33 -1.74
C LEU A 40 10.68 1.38 -1.34
N ASP A 41 11.32 2.55 -1.53
CA ASP A 41 12.68 2.78 -1.05
C ASP A 41 12.70 2.76 0.49
N LEU A 42 13.84 2.40 1.08
CA LEU A 42 13.98 2.22 2.53
C LEU A 42 13.57 3.46 3.33
N GLU A 43 14.00 4.65 2.89
CA GLU A 43 13.68 5.93 3.54
C GLU A 43 12.16 6.17 3.59
N LYS A 44 11.48 6.02 2.45
CA LYS A 44 10.02 6.18 2.35
C LYS A 44 9.27 5.20 3.24
N ARG A 45 9.74 3.95 3.35
CA ARG A 45 9.14 2.96 4.25
C ARG A 45 9.30 3.32 5.72
N ASN A 46 10.46 3.84 6.10
CA ASN A 46 10.70 4.29 7.46
C ASN A 46 9.78 5.46 7.84
N GLU A 47 9.57 6.41 6.93
CA GLU A 47 8.60 7.50 7.12
C GLU A 47 7.17 6.99 7.26
N MET A 48 6.83 5.93 6.53
CA MET A 48 5.48 5.37 6.44
C MET A 48 5.21 4.26 7.47
N ARG A 49 6.13 3.98 8.40
CA ARG A 49 6.05 2.84 9.33
C ARG A 49 4.93 2.94 10.39
N SER A 50 4.20 4.05 10.44
CA SER A 50 3.11 4.23 11.39
C SER A 50 1.84 3.48 10.98
N HIS A 51 1.43 2.49 11.78
CA HIS A 51 0.24 1.65 11.57
C HIS A 51 -1.10 2.41 11.52
N ARG A 52 -1.11 3.71 11.85
CA ARG A 52 -2.32 4.56 11.82
C ARG A 52 -2.53 5.28 10.47
N LEU A 53 -1.59 5.13 9.54
CA LEU A 53 -1.67 5.79 8.24
C LEU A 53 -2.62 5.05 7.30
N VAL A 54 -3.39 5.82 6.55
CA VAL A 54 -4.32 5.37 5.53
C VAL A 54 -3.90 6.01 4.21
N PHE A 55 -3.90 5.20 3.15
CA PHE A 55 -3.43 5.60 1.84
C PHE A 55 -4.45 5.28 0.76
N ASP A 56 -4.49 6.10 -0.27
CA ASP A 56 -5.12 5.75 -1.54
C ASP A 56 -4.03 5.24 -2.50
N LEU A 57 -4.22 4.06 -3.07
CA LEU A 57 -3.31 3.46 -4.05
C LEU A 57 -3.85 3.73 -5.45
N THR A 58 -3.06 4.38 -6.31
CA THR A 58 -3.46 4.69 -7.68
C THR A 58 -2.38 4.33 -8.70
N ASP A 59 -2.80 3.83 -9.85
CA ASP A 59 -1.95 3.62 -11.02
C ASP A 59 -2.10 4.72 -12.09
N GLY A 60 -2.85 5.79 -11.77
CA GLY A 60 -3.19 6.88 -12.68
C GLY A 60 -4.52 6.70 -13.42
N GLU A 61 -4.99 5.48 -13.60
CA GLU A 61 -6.29 5.17 -14.23
C GLU A 61 -7.33 4.81 -13.17
N LYS A 62 -6.94 3.99 -12.20
CA LYS A 62 -7.76 3.48 -11.12
C LYS A 62 -7.18 3.90 -9.79
N THR A 63 -8.06 4.10 -8.81
CA THR A 63 -7.68 4.43 -7.44
C THR A 63 -8.43 3.52 -6.48
N VAL A 64 -7.68 2.78 -5.68
CA VAL A 64 -8.17 2.02 -4.54
C VAL A 64 -8.04 2.91 -3.32
N LYS A 65 -9.16 3.24 -2.69
CA LYS A 65 -9.19 4.17 -1.56
C LYS A 65 -9.05 3.45 -0.23
N ASN A 66 -8.61 4.19 0.79
CA ASN A 66 -8.61 3.77 2.19
C ASN A 66 -7.81 2.48 2.49
N CYS A 67 -6.72 2.24 1.77
CA CYS A 67 -5.79 1.15 2.02
C CYS A 67 -5.05 1.37 3.34
N LYS A 68 -5.08 0.36 4.22
CA LYS A 68 -4.34 0.36 5.49
C LYS A 68 -3.08 -0.47 5.38
N ILE A 69 -2.06 -0.15 6.17
CA ILE A 69 -0.87 -0.98 6.27
C ILE A 69 -1.25 -2.29 6.98
N PHE A 70 -1.05 -3.41 6.29
CA PHE A 70 -1.26 -4.75 6.82
C PHE A 70 0.04 -5.35 7.36
N ASN A 71 1.14 -5.20 6.62
CA ASN A 71 2.47 -5.66 7.06
C ASN A 71 3.59 -4.81 6.46
N ILE A 72 4.77 -4.80 7.09
CA ILE A 72 5.97 -4.13 6.61
C ILE A 72 7.12 -5.15 6.64
N ASP A 73 7.71 -5.39 5.47
CA ASP A 73 8.87 -6.26 5.27
C ASP A 73 10.09 -5.40 4.86
N ASP A 74 11.30 -5.93 5.06
CA ASP A 74 12.57 -5.34 4.63
C ASP A 74 12.65 -5.14 3.10
N LYS A 75 11.74 -5.72 2.30
CA LYS A 75 11.68 -5.49 0.84
C LYS A 75 10.45 -4.74 0.32
N TYR A 76 9.32 -4.78 1.00
CA TYR A 76 8.06 -4.14 0.55
C TYR A 76 7.10 -3.87 1.71
N MET A 77 6.08 -3.05 1.46
CA MET A 77 4.96 -2.86 2.38
C MET A 77 3.72 -3.52 1.80
N LYS A 78 2.98 -4.24 2.63
CA LYS A 78 1.71 -4.88 2.28
C LYS A 78 0.56 -4.01 2.77
N PHE A 79 -0.33 -3.63 1.86
CA PHE A 79 -1.53 -2.87 2.15
C PHE A 79 -2.76 -3.77 2.04
N ILE A 80 -3.83 -3.44 2.77
CA ILE A 80 -5.13 -4.09 2.65
C ILE A 80 -6.23 -3.06 2.34
N SER A 81 -7.08 -3.34 1.36
CA SER A 81 -8.36 -2.66 1.15
C SER A 81 -9.52 -3.56 1.55
N HIS A 82 -10.59 -2.96 2.06
CA HIS A 82 -11.86 -3.63 2.36
C HIS A 82 -12.92 -3.20 1.36
#